data_AF-A0A948V0I9-F1
#
_entry.id   AF-A0A948V0I9-F1
#
_cell.length_a   1.000
_cell.length_b   1.000
_cell.length_c   1.000
_cell.angle_alpha   90.00
_cell.angle_beta   90.00
_cell.angle_gamma   90.00
#
_symmetry.space_group_name_H-M   'P 1'
#
loop_
_entity.id
_entity.type
_entity.pdbx_description
1 polymer ?
#
loop_
_entity_poly.entity_id
_entity_poly.type
_entity_poly.pdbx_seq_one_letter_code
_entity_poly.pdbx_strand_id
1 'polypeptide(L)'
;MRIQTLTLAAVAALALGAAACTPAEQQEAEANAEVAGEKAGDAAAQAGEVIEAGAMKAARAVEEGAGNVAERLEDNQAEAAAAGQPGAIDPATGQRIPAD
;
A
#
# COMPACT_ATOMS: atom_id res chain seq x y z
N MET A 1 -10.97 54.37 -10.87
CA MET A 1 -10.39 54.70 -9.55
C MET A 1 -11.00 53.96 -8.36
N ARG A 2 -12.26 53.50 -8.38
CA ARG A 2 -12.88 52.76 -7.25
C ARG A 2 -12.43 51.31 -7.05
N ILE A 3 -11.82 50.69 -8.06
CA ILE A 3 -11.40 49.28 -8.03
C ILE A 3 -10.02 49.12 -7.36
N GLN A 4 -9.17 50.15 -7.42
CA GLN A 4 -7.83 50.14 -6.83
C GLN A 4 -7.84 50.28 -5.29
N THR A 5 -8.92 50.80 -4.71
CA THR A 5 -9.03 50.99 -3.25
C THR A 5 -9.45 49.73 -2.51
N LEU A 6 -10.03 48.74 -3.19
CA LEU A 6 -10.47 47.48 -2.57
C LEU A 6 -9.33 46.49 -2.38
N THR A 7 -8.30 46.53 -3.23
CA THR A 7 -7.16 45.59 -3.16
C THR A 7 -6.16 45.93 -2.06
N LEU A 8 -6.02 47.21 -1.67
CA LEU A 8 -5.12 47.61 -0.59
C LEU A 8 -5.62 47.22 0.81
N ALA A 9 -6.94 47.09 1.02
CA ALA A 9 -7.50 46.76 2.33
C ALA A 9 -7.25 45.28 2.73
N ALA A 10 -7.26 44.36 1.77
CA ALA A 10 -7.06 42.94 2.05
C ALA A 10 -5.63 42.63 2.54
N VAL A 11 -4.62 43.29 1.97
CA VAL A 11 -3.21 43.12 2.38
C VAL A 11 -2.96 43.76 3.74
N ALA A 12 -3.60 44.89 4.04
CA ALA A 12 -3.52 45.51 5.37
C ALA A 12 -4.19 44.65 6.46
N ALA A 13 -5.29 43.95 6.17
CA ALA A 13 -5.92 43.03 7.12
C ALA A 13 -5.04 41.81 7.44
N LEU A 14 -4.30 41.29 6.45
CA LEU A 14 -3.31 40.23 6.65
C LEU A 14 -2.08 40.72 7.45
N ALA A 15 -1.65 41.97 7.22
CA ALA A 15 -0.55 42.59 7.95
C ALA A 15 -0.92 43.01 9.39
N LEU A 16 -2.16 43.44 9.64
CA LEU A 16 -2.69 43.71 10.99
C LEU A 16 -3.05 42.42 11.75
N GLY A 17 -3.40 41.33 11.04
CA GLY A 17 -3.70 40.03 11.64
C GLY A 17 -2.46 39.31 12.20
N ALA A 18 -1.28 39.53 11.59
CA ALA A 18 -0.02 38.97 12.08
C ALA A 18 0.50 39.67 13.36
N ALA A 19 0.01 40.87 13.69
CA ALA A 19 0.38 41.62 14.89
C ALA A 19 -0.57 41.39 16.09
N ALA A 20 -1.60 40.55 15.92
CA ALA A 20 -2.66 40.34 16.91
C ALA A 20 -2.58 39.01 17.67
N CYS A 21 -1.73 38.05 17.26
CA CYS A 21 -1.49 36.84 18.06
C CYS A 21 -0.60 37.18 19.25
N THR A 22 -1.20 37.23 20.42
CA THR A 22 -0.49 37.30 21.69
C THR A 22 0.43 36.07 21.86
N PRO A 23 1.49 36.15 22.68
CA PRO A 23 2.33 34.99 22.97
C PRO A 23 1.55 33.79 23.52
N ALA A 24 0.43 34.04 24.20
CA ALA A 24 -0.47 33.01 24.70
C ALA A 24 -1.18 32.26 23.56
N GLU A 25 -1.71 32.99 22.57
CA GLU A 25 -2.34 32.39 21.39
C GLU A 25 -1.32 31.64 20.52
N GLN A 26 -0.06 32.09 20.47
CA GLN A 26 1.01 31.37 19.78
C GLN A 26 1.36 30.04 20.48
N GLN A 27 1.49 30.04 21.81
CA GLN A 27 1.73 28.80 22.58
C GLN A 27 0.56 27.81 22.44
N GLU A 28 -0.68 28.30 22.45
CA GLU A 28 -1.85 27.46 22.26
C GLU A 28 -1.91 26.89 20.83
N ALA A 29 -1.57 27.71 19.82
CA ALA A 29 -1.48 27.25 18.43
C ALA A 29 -0.35 26.21 18.25
N GLU A 30 0.81 26.40 18.88
CA GLU A 30 1.93 25.46 18.85
C GLU A 30 1.56 24.13 19.51
N ALA A 31 0.96 24.17 20.70
CA ALA A 31 0.49 22.97 21.40
C ALA A 31 -0.59 22.21 20.61
N ASN A 32 -1.55 22.93 20.01
CA ASN A 32 -2.57 22.32 19.17
C ASN A 32 -1.96 21.71 17.90
N ALA A 33 -0.96 22.37 17.30
CA ALA A 33 -0.24 21.84 16.14
C ALA A 33 0.57 20.59 16.48
N GLU A 34 1.21 20.55 17.66
CA GLU A 34 1.95 19.38 18.16
C GLU A 34 1.01 18.18 18.34
N VAL A 35 -0.12 18.36 19.04
CA VAL A 35 -1.13 17.31 19.24
C VAL A 35 -1.76 16.86 17.91
N ALA A 36 -2.00 17.79 16.99
CA ALA A 36 -2.50 17.45 15.66
C ALA A 36 -1.45 16.64 14.86
N GLY A 37 -0.17 16.99 14.99
CA GLY A 37 0.95 16.27 14.40
C GLY A 37 1.07 14.85 14.93
N GLU A 38 1.01 14.65 16.25
CA GLU A 38 1.02 13.32 16.87
C GLU A 38 -0.14 12.45 16.37
N LYS A 39 -1.37 13.00 16.39
CA LYS A 39 -2.55 12.26 15.90
C LYS A 39 -2.46 11.92 14.42
N ALA A 40 -1.90 12.81 13.61
CA ALA A 40 -1.65 12.54 12.19
C ALA A 40 -0.59 11.44 12.01
N GLY A 41 0.46 11.44 12.83
CA GLY A 41 1.47 10.38 12.90
C GLY A 41 0.87 9.02 13.24
N ASP A 42 0.06 8.94 14.30
CA ASP A 42 -0.61 7.70 14.72
C ASP A 42 -1.57 7.17 13.65
N ALA A 43 -2.32 8.06 12.99
CA ALA A 43 -3.21 7.68 11.91
C ALA A 43 -2.43 7.17 10.69
N ALA A 44 -1.31 7.80 10.35
CA ALA A 44 -0.44 7.35 9.26
C ALA A 44 0.20 5.99 9.57
N ALA A 45 0.63 5.76 10.82
CA ALA A 45 1.18 4.48 11.27
C ALA A 45 0.13 3.36 11.16
N GLN A 46 -1.08 3.57 11.69
CA GLN A 46 -2.18 2.61 11.58
C GLN A 46 -2.57 2.32 10.13
N ALA A 47 -2.60 3.35 9.27
CA ALA A 47 -2.85 3.16 7.85
C ALA A 47 -1.74 2.32 7.19
N GLY A 48 -0.48 2.56 7.56
CA GLY A 48 0.67 1.77 7.12
C GLY A 48 0.55 0.30 7.50
N GLU A 49 0.18 0.00 8.74
CA GLU A 49 -0.01 -1.38 9.23
C GLU A 49 -1.12 -2.12 8.45
N VAL A 50 -2.24 -1.44 8.15
CA VAL A 50 -3.32 -2.03 7.35
C VAL A 50 -2.87 -2.33 5.92
N ILE A 51 -2.09 -1.43 5.31
CA ILE A 51 -1.53 -1.62 3.98
C ILE A 51 -0.55 -2.80 3.98
N GLU A 52 0.36 -2.87 4.96
CA GLU A 52 1.32 -3.97 5.09
C GLU A 52 0.61 -5.30 5.30
N ALA A 53 -0.35 -5.38 6.22
CA ALA A 53 -1.15 -6.57 6.46
C ALA A 53 -1.92 -7.01 5.20
N GLY A 54 -2.49 -6.06 4.47
CA GLY A 54 -3.18 -6.31 3.20
C GLY A 54 -2.24 -6.86 2.13
N ALA A 55 -1.06 -6.25 1.97
CA ALA A 55 -0.04 -6.69 1.03
C ALA A 55 0.47 -8.11 1.36
N MET A 56 0.74 -8.39 2.64
CA MET A 56 1.16 -9.72 3.11
C MET A 56 0.08 -10.78 2.87
N LYS A 57 -1.19 -10.44 3.10
CA LYS A 57 -2.32 -11.34 2.81
C LYS A 57 -2.43 -11.65 1.31
N ALA A 58 -2.30 -10.63 0.45
CA ALA A 58 -2.34 -10.81 -0.99
C ALA A 58 -1.16 -11.69 -1.47
N ALA A 59 0.04 -11.45 -0.96
CA ALA A 59 1.22 -12.26 -1.27
C ALA A 59 1.02 -13.73 -0.90
N ARG A 60 0.51 -14.01 0.31
CA ARG A 60 0.20 -15.39 0.75
C ARG A 60 -0.85 -16.06 -0.11
N ALA A 61 -1.91 -15.34 -0.50
CA ALA A 61 -2.93 -15.90 -1.38
C ALA A 61 -2.36 -16.27 -2.76
N VAL A 62 -1.43 -15.48 -3.28
CA VAL A 62 -0.71 -15.79 -4.53
C VAL A 62 0.21 -16.98 -4.35
N GLU A 63 0.95 -17.06 -3.26
CA GLU A 63 1.82 -18.19 -2.93
C GLU A 63 1.04 -19.50 -2.80
N GLU A 64 -0.05 -19.50 -2.02
CA GLU A 64 -0.95 -20.65 -1.87
C GLU A 64 -1.58 -21.05 -3.21
N GLY A 65 -2.06 -20.07 -3.99
CA GLY A 65 -2.62 -20.31 -5.32
C GLY A 65 -1.61 -20.93 -6.29
N ALA A 66 -0.37 -20.42 -6.32
CA ALA A 66 0.71 -20.94 -7.14
C ALA A 66 1.12 -22.35 -6.69
N GLY A 67 1.19 -22.60 -5.38
CA GLY A 67 1.46 -23.92 -4.81
C GLY A 67 0.41 -24.95 -5.22
N ASN A 68 -0.87 -24.61 -5.10
CA ASN A 68 -1.97 -25.51 -5.52
C ASN A 68 -1.92 -25.81 -7.03
N VAL A 69 -1.53 -24.85 -7.87
CA VAL A 69 -1.36 -25.09 -9.30
C VAL A 69 -0.17 -26.00 -9.57
N ALA A 70 0.95 -25.80 -8.87
CA ALA A 70 2.12 -26.66 -8.98
C ALA A 70 1.81 -28.11 -8.56
N GLU A 71 1.17 -28.31 -7.41
CA GLU A 71 0.75 -29.63 -6.94
C GLU A 71 -0.15 -30.34 -7.96
N ARG A 72 -1.15 -29.64 -8.49
CA ARG A 72 -2.02 -30.21 -9.53
C ARG A 72 -1.27 -30.54 -10.82
N LEU A 73 -0.26 -29.76 -11.19
CA LEU A 73 0.57 -30.06 -12.35
C LEU A 73 1.42 -31.30 -12.09
N GLU A 74 2.00 -31.44 -10.91
CA GLU A 74 2.75 -32.64 -10.51
C GLU A 74 1.87 -33.89 -10.54
N ASP A 75 0.67 -33.83 -9.96
CA ASP A 75 -0.30 -34.93 -9.99
C ASP A 75 -0.69 -35.32 -11.42
N ASN A 76 -1.03 -34.33 -12.25
CA ASN A 76 -1.40 -34.58 -13.66
C ASN A 76 -0.22 -35.20 -14.44
N GLN A 77 1.00 -34.75 -14.18
CA GLN A 77 2.20 -35.28 -14.83
C GLN A 77 2.51 -36.70 -14.37
N ALA A 78 2.32 -36.99 -13.07
CA ALA A 78 2.46 -38.34 -12.54
C ALA A 78 1.42 -39.31 -13.10
N GLU A 79 0.16 -38.87 -13.22
CA GLU A 79 -0.91 -39.67 -13.84
C GLU A 79 -0.64 -39.89 -15.34
N ALA A 80 -0.29 -38.83 -16.08
CA ALA A 80 0.04 -38.93 -17.49
C ALA A 80 1.27 -39.83 -17.72
N ALA A 81 2.26 -39.78 -16.83
CA ALA A 81 3.42 -40.66 -16.90
C ALA A 81 3.05 -42.12 -16.62
N ALA A 82 2.22 -42.37 -15.61
CA ALA A 82 1.71 -43.71 -15.30
C ALA A 82 0.86 -44.29 -16.45
N ALA A 83 0.15 -43.43 -17.18
CA ALA A 83 -0.59 -43.78 -18.40
C ALA A 83 0.30 -43.98 -19.65
N GLY A 84 1.61 -43.74 -19.55
CA GLY A 84 2.53 -43.84 -20.68
C GLY A 84 2.34 -42.73 -21.71
N GLN A 85 1.75 -41.60 -21.33
CA GLN A 85 1.36 -40.55 -22.25
C GLN A 85 2.60 -39.81 -22.78
N PRO A 86 2.79 -39.73 -24.12
CA PRO A 86 3.92 -39.05 -24.72
C PRO A 86 4.09 -37.61 -24.23
N GLY A 87 5.32 -37.24 -23.90
CA GLY A 87 5.69 -35.90 -23.44
C GLY A 87 5.49 -35.63 -21.95
N ALA A 88 4.81 -36.51 -21.21
CA ALA A 88 4.75 -36.48 -19.74
C ALA A 88 6.14 -36.70 -19.13
N ILE A 89 6.37 -36.20 -17.92
CA ILE A 89 7.64 -36.41 -17.20
C ILE A 89 7.48 -37.63 -16.29
N ASP A 90 8.29 -38.66 -16.50
CA ASP A 90 8.35 -39.82 -15.62
C ASP A 90 8.93 -39.42 -14.25
N PRO A 91 8.17 -39.55 -13.15
CA PRO A 91 8.64 -39.17 -11.83
C PRO A 91 9.77 -40.06 -11.30
N ALA A 92 9.93 -41.29 -11.80
CA ALA A 92 10.99 -42.19 -11.39
C ALA A 92 12.34 -41.85 -12.03
N THR A 93 12.33 -41.28 -13.23
CA THR A 93 13.55 -41.03 -14.03
C THR A 93 13.81 -39.57 -14.33
N GLY A 94 12.81 -38.69 -14.13
CA GLY A 94 12.86 -37.27 -14.47
C GLY A 94 12.90 -37.00 -15.98
N GLN A 95 12.71 -38.02 -16.83
CA GLN A 95 12.78 -37.88 -18.28
C GLN A 95 11.39 -37.78 -18.90
N ARG A 96 11.31 -37.15 -20.07
CA ARG A 96 10.06 -37.16 -20.84
C ARG A 96 9.83 -38.54 -21.44
N ILE A 97 8.58 -39.00 -21.39
CA ILE A 97 8.12 -40.15 -22.17
C ILE A 97 8.22 -39.80 -23.66
N PRO A 98 8.88 -40.62 -24.50
CA PRO A 98 8.99 -40.36 -25.93
C PRO A 98 7.62 -40.28 -26.61
N ALA A 99 7.55 -39.53 -27.70
CA ALA A 99 6.45 -39.67 -28.66
C ALA A 99 6.93 -40.60 -29.76
N ASP A 100 6.18 -41.68 -29.97
CA ASP A 100 6.41 -42.67 -31.03
C ASP A 100 6.19 -42.07 -32.44
#